data_AF-A0A6L7I2R3-F1
#
_entry.id   AF-A0A6L7I2R3-F1
#
_cell.length_a   1.000
_cell.length_b   1.000
_cell.length_c   1.000
_cell.angle_alpha   90.00
_cell.angle_beta   90.00
_cell.angle_gamma   90.00
#
_symmetry.space_group_name_H-M   'P 1'
#
loop_
_entity.id
_entity.type
_entity.pdbx_description
1 polymer ?
#
loop_
_entity_poly.entity_id
_entity_poly.type
_entity_poly.pdbx_seq_one_letter_code
_entity_poly.pdbx_strand_id
1 'polypeptide(L)'
;MKAKLLLPLFFILTSAQGAELPDNAPYDLASMEVDVDKFIEMNVSRMKADGDFTAMEQVSRIGSGKLERGYRSAMKFCFDKYDQMTEENAEALSNCFIDQTAAEFGVTNEQFYVWLDELDRQDAANPDPIEALDMEMDKIHEAIFALQDKPELTQAEQEQLANFEQQLIELGEKQHKLQLEEAEAMAAEMEAIFKRK
;
A
#
# COMPACT_ATOMS: atom_id res chain seq x y z
N MET A 1 -0.56 8.53 6.33
CA MET A 1 -0.47 7.37 5.44
C MET A 1 -0.67 6.05 6.19
N LYS A 2 -1.49 6.03 7.27
CA LYS A 2 -2.08 4.83 7.93
C LYS A 2 -2.56 3.69 7.01
N ALA A 3 -2.73 3.98 5.72
CA ALA A 3 -3.09 3.05 4.68
C ALA A 3 -2.08 1.91 4.50
N LYS A 4 -0.75 2.06 4.58
CA LYS A 4 0.18 0.94 4.23
C LYS A 4 0.11 -0.27 5.17
N LEU A 5 -0.07 -0.03 6.48
CA LEU A 5 -0.29 -1.09 7.47
C LEU A 5 -1.73 -1.63 7.51
N LEU A 6 -2.70 -0.87 6.99
CA LEU A 6 -4.13 -1.22 6.90
C LEU A 6 -4.58 -1.61 5.47
N LEU A 7 -3.68 -1.55 4.50
CA LEU A 7 -3.86 -1.81 3.07
C LEU A 7 -4.30 -3.24 2.73
N PRO A 8 -4.06 -4.29 3.55
CA PRO A 8 -4.66 -5.59 3.32
C PRO A 8 -6.19 -5.52 3.25
N LEU A 9 -6.81 -4.64 4.05
CA LEU A 9 -8.26 -4.47 4.10
C LEU A 9 -8.83 -3.70 2.90
N PHE A 10 -8.05 -2.75 2.37
CA PHE A 10 -8.48 -1.94 1.24
C PHE A 10 -8.38 -2.69 -0.11
N PHE A 11 -7.37 -3.55 -0.30
CA PHE A 11 -7.21 -4.32 -1.56
C PHE A 11 -8.37 -5.28 -1.84
N ILE A 12 -9.02 -5.81 -0.80
CA ILE A 12 -10.20 -6.67 -0.93
C ILE A 12 -11.45 -5.86 -1.28
N LEU A 13 -11.52 -4.59 -0.85
CA LEU A 13 -12.68 -3.72 -1.09
C LEU A 13 -12.58 -2.98 -2.43
N THR A 14 -11.38 -2.59 -2.88
CA THR A 14 -11.20 -1.86 -4.15
C THR A 14 -11.16 -2.76 -5.39
N SER A 15 -10.84 -4.05 -5.23
CA SER A 15 -11.01 -5.02 -6.32
C SER A 15 -12.49 -5.29 -6.67
N ALA A 16 -13.42 -4.87 -5.81
CA ALA A 16 -14.86 -4.90 -6.09
C ALA A 16 -15.41 -3.62 -6.76
N GLN A 17 -14.61 -2.55 -6.86
CA GLN A 17 -15.07 -1.28 -7.43
C GLN A 17 -14.05 -0.70 -8.42
N GLY A 18 -14.28 -0.97 -9.71
CA GLY A 18 -13.91 -0.01 -10.75
C GLY A 18 -12.62 -0.26 -11.51
N ALA A 19 -12.46 -1.44 -12.09
CA ALA A 19 -11.85 -1.55 -13.42
C ALA A 19 -12.66 -2.60 -14.18
N GLU A 20 -13.19 -2.26 -15.36
CA GLU A 20 -13.60 -3.29 -16.33
C GLU A 20 -12.34 -4.06 -16.69
N LEU A 21 -12.07 -5.12 -15.93
CA LEU A 21 -11.10 -6.12 -16.31
C LEU A 21 -11.58 -6.71 -17.64
N PRO A 22 -10.70 -6.92 -18.62
CA PRO A 22 -11.07 -7.53 -19.88
C PRO A 22 -11.84 -8.83 -19.60
N ASP A 23 -12.91 -9.09 -20.34
CA ASP A 23 -13.91 -10.20 -20.20
C ASP A 23 -13.33 -11.62 -19.97
N ASN A 24 -12.00 -11.78 -20.04
CA ASN A 24 -11.26 -13.02 -19.87
C ASN A 24 -10.20 -12.98 -18.75
N ALA A 25 -10.26 -12.03 -17.81
CA ALA A 25 -9.34 -12.00 -16.67
C ALA A 25 -9.70 -13.12 -15.68
N PRO A 26 -8.78 -14.06 -15.35
CA PRO A 26 -9.05 -15.21 -14.48
C PRO A 26 -9.18 -14.86 -12.97
N TYR A 27 -9.37 -13.58 -12.65
CA TYR A 27 -9.37 -13.06 -11.28
C TYR A 27 -10.73 -12.43 -10.95
N ASP A 28 -11.77 -13.26 -10.90
CA ASP A 28 -13.04 -12.90 -10.26
C ASP A 28 -12.87 -12.99 -8.74
N LEU A 29 -12.31 -11.93 -8.15
CA LEU A 29 -12.03 -11.83 -6.71
C LEU A 29 -13.31 -11.77 -5.85
N ALA A 30 -14.46 -11.47 -6.45
CA ALA A 30 -15.74 -11.38 -5.75
C ALA A 30 -16.30 -12.75 -5.32
N SER A 31 -15.74 -13.86 -5.84
CA SER A 31 -16.19 -15.23 -5.56
C SER A 31 -15.09 -16.16 -5.01
N MET A 32 -13.88 -15.64 -4.73
CA MET A 32 -12.83 -16.43 -4.12
C MET A 32 -13.13 -16.67 -2.64
N GLU A 33 -13.32 -17.92 -2.25
CA GLU A 33 -13.18 -18.38 -0.87
C GLU A 33 -11.74 -18.07 -0.43
N VAL A 34 -11.53 -16.90 0.18
CA VAL A 34 -10.19 -16.43 0.57
C VAL A 34 -9.68 -17.35 1.68
N ASP A 35 -8.71 -18.19 1.35
CA ASP A 35 -7.94 -18.93 2.33
C ASP A 35 -7.19 -17.92 3.22
N VAL A 36 -7.75 -17.66 4.40
CA VAL A 36 -7.27 -16.64 5.36
C VAL A 36 -5.80 -16.88 5.71
N ASP A 37 -5.36 -18.13 5.81
CA ASP A 37 -3.97 -18.43 6.14
C ASP A 37 -3.04 -18.03 4.99
N LYS A 38 -3.42 -18.28 3.72
CA LYS A 38 -2.65 -17.82 2.56
C LYS A 38 -2.65 -16.30 2.41
N PHE A 39 -3.78 -15.66 2.71
CA PHE A 39 -3.87 -14.20 2.71
C PHE A 39 -2.94 -13.59 3.77
N ILE A 40 -2.89 -14.16 4.98
CA ILE A 40 -1.97 -13.72 6.03
C ILE A 40 -0.51 -13.93 5.60
N GLU A 41 -0.18 -15.07 5.01
CA GLU A 41 1.18 -15.32 4.49
C GLU A 41 1.61 -14.31 3.43
N MET A 42 0.72 -13.97 2.50
CA MET A 42 0.98 -12.96 1.47
C MET A 42 1.28 -11.59 2.09
N ASN A 43 0.44 -11.14 3.02
CA ASN A 43 0.65 -9.84 3.68
C ASN A 43 1.94 -9.82 4.49
N VAL A 44 2.23 -10.88 5.26
CA VAL A 44 3.45 -10.93 6.06
C VAL A 44 4.71 -11.00 5.18
N SER A 45 4.64 -11.74 4.07
CA SER A 45 5.76 -11.85 3.14
C SER A 45 6.06 -10.50 2.49
N ARG A 46 5.04 -9.75 2.07
CA ARG A 46 5.17 -8.37 1.61
C ARG A 46 5.78 -7.44 2.66
N MET A 47 5.21 -7.41 3.86
CA MET A 47 5.74 -6.59 4.97
C MET A 47 7.19 -6.91 5.33
N LYS A 48 7.66 -8.15 5.09
CA LYS A 48 9.07 -8.50 5.24
C LYS A 48 9.93 -7.96 4.12
N ALA A 49 9.46 -8.05 2.88
CA ALA A 49 10.16 -7.53 1.71
C ALA A 49 10.31 -6.00 1.81
N ASP A 50 9.26 -5.33 2.27
CA ASP A 50 9.20 -3.88 2.43
C ASP A 50 9.95 -3.40 3.70
N GLY A 51 10.31 -4.32 4.60
CA GLY A 51 11.09 -4.02 5.80
C GLY A 51 10.25 -3.47 6.96
N ASP A 52 8.92 -3.52 6.87
CA ASP A 52 7.98 -2.97 7.86
C ASP A 52 8.22 -3.49 9.27
N PHE A 53 8.54 -4.79 9.43
CA PHE A 53 8.84 -5.35 10.76
C PHE A 53 10.13 -4.79 11.35
N THR A 54 11.09 -4.41 10.51
CA THR A 54 12.31 -3.74 10.95
C THR A 54 12.03 -2.28 11.33
N ALA A 55 11.22 -1.57 10.54
CA ALA A 55 10.80 -0.21 10.87
C ALA A 55 9.99 -0.18 12.19
N MET A 56 9.04 -1.10 12.34
CA MET A 56 8.28 -1.29 13.58
C MET A 56 9.19 -1.63 14.77
N GLU A 57 10.22 -2.45 14.59
CA GLU A 57 11.20 -2.75 15.65
C GLU A 57 11.95 -1.50 16.10
N GLN A 58 12.28 -0.58 15.18
CA GLN A 58 12.97 0.66 15.51
C GLN A 58 12.11 1.60 16.39
N VAL A 59 10.81 1.72 16.08
CA VAL A 59 9.89 2.61 16.81
C VAL A 59 9.36 1.98 18.11
N SER A 60 9.13 0.67 18.11
CA SER A 60 8.53 -0.04 19.26
C SER A 60 9.56 -0.61 20.23
N ARG A 61 10.79 -0.86 19.77
CA ARG A 61 11.83 -1.65 20.47
C ARG A 61 11.41 -3.10 20.76
N ILE A 62 10.39 -3.60 20.07
CA ILE A 62 9.98 -4.99 20.09
C ILE A 62 10.66 -5.71 18.93
N GLY A 63 11.28 -6.87 19.17
CA GLY A 63 11.94 -7.63 18.11
C GLY A 63 10.98 -7.99 16.98
N SER A 64 11.42 -7.79 15.73
CA SER A 64 10.70 -8.08 14.48
C SER A 64 10.01 -9.44 14.46
N GLY A 65 10.66 -10.50 14.97
CA GLY A 65 10.03 -11.82 15.07
C GLY A 65 8.82 -11.89 16.01
N LYS A 66 8.77 -11.08 17.09
CA LYS A 66 7.58 -10.96 17.95
C LYS A 66 6.50 -10.12 17.27
N LEU A 67 6.89 -9.03 16.59
CA LEU A 67 5.97 -8.19 15.81
C LEU A 67 5.28 -8.99 14.71
N GLU A 68 6.03 -9.80 13.96
CA GLU A 68 5.48 -10.67 12.92
C GLU A 68 4.44 -11.66 13.47
N ARG A 69 4.80 -12.38 14.55
CA ARG A 69 3.87 -13.36 15.14
C ARG A 69 2.60 -12.70 15.70
N GLY A 70 2.73 -11.53 16.32
CA GLY A 70 1.59 -10.79 16.83
C GLY A 70 0.69 -10.28 15.70
N TYR A 71 1.28 -9.76 14.62
CA TYR A 71 0.55 -9.33 13.42
C TYR A 71 -0.24 -10.50 12.79
N ARG A 72 0.41 -11.67 12.62
CA ARG A 72 -0.23 -12.90 12.16
C ARG A 72 -1.40 -13.32 13.04
N SER A 73 -1.17 -13.34 14.36
CA SER A 73 -2.20 -13.70 15.34
C SER A 73 -3.40 -12.76 15.26
N ALA A 74 -3.13 -11.44 15.17
CA ALA A 74 -4.15 -10.42 15.09
C ALA A 74 -4.99 -10.52 13.81
N MET A 75 -4.34 -10.70 12.66
CA MET A 75 -5.06 -10.92 11.40
C MET A 75 -5.95 -12.15 11.51
N LYS A 76 -5.40 -13.31 11.89
CA LYS A 76 -6.16 -14.56 11.98
C LYS A 76 -7.37 -14.41 12.89
N PHE A 77 -7.17 -13.86 14.09
CA PHE A 77 -8.24 -13.66 15.06
C PHE A 77 -9.35 -12.74 14.53
N CYS A 78 -9.00 -11.69 13.79
CA CYS A 78 -9.97 -10.74 13.28
C CYS A 78 -10.69 -11.22 12.01
N PHE A 79 -10.00 -11.92 11.11
CA PHE A 79 -10.64 -12.52 9.93
C PHE A 79 -11.52 -13.73 10.31
N ASP A 80 -11.13 -14.53 11.30
CA ASP A 80 -11.95 -15.67 11.79
C ASP A 80 -13.28 -15.23 12.43
N LYS A 81 -13.48 -13.93 12.70
CA LYS A 81 -14.75 -13.38 13.23
C LYS A 81 -15.81 -13.12 12.17
N TYR A 82 -15.45 -13.09 10.89
CA TYR A 82 -16.36 -12.71 9.81
C TYR A 82 -16.36 -13.80 8.72
N ASP A 83 -17.53 -14.38 8.48
CA ASP A 83 -17.71 -15.42 7.44
C ASP A 83 -17.50 -14.85 6.02
N GLN A 84 -17.75 -13.55 5.83
CA GLN A 84 -17.54 -12.83 4.56
C GLN A 84 -17.09 -11.40 4.86
N MET A 85 -16.17 -10.86 4.07
CA MET A 85 -15.79 -9.45 4.12
C MET A 85 -16.78 -8.60 3.33
N THR A 86 -17.40 -7.64 3.99
CA THR A 86 -18.36 -6.72 3.39
C THR A 86 -17.96 -5.29 3.73
N GLU A 87 -18.41 -4.33 2.93
CA GLU A 87 -18.17 -2.91 3.25
C GLU A 87 -18.74 -2.53 4.63
N GLU A 88 -19.86 -3.16 5.02
CA GLU A 88 -20.50 -2.96 6.33
C GLU A 88 -19.67 -3.45 7.52
N ASN A 89 -18.78 -4.43 7.33
CA ASN A 89 -17.93 -4.95 8.40
C ASN A 89 -16.47 -4.47 8.33
N ALA A 90 -16.11 -3.69 7.31
CA ALA A 90 -14.76 -3.16 7.13
C ALA A 90 -14.28 -2.32 8.32
N GLU A 91 -15.12 -1.43 8.84
CA GLU A 91 -14.79 -0.60 10.01
C GLU A 91 -14.60 -1.47 11.27
N ALA A 92 -15.49 -2.44 11.49
CA ALA A 92 -15.43 -3.33 12.63
C ALA A 92 -14.20 -4.25 12.57
N LEU A 93 -13.80 -4.66 11.37
CA LEU A 93 -12.60 -5.45 11.12
C LEU A 93 -11.31 -4.62 11.33
N SER A 94 -11.29 -3.37 10.88
CA SER A 94 -10.19 -2.44 11.14
C SER A 94 -10.00 -2.17 12.64
N ASN A 95 -11.08 -1.91 13.36
CA ASN A 95 -11.04 -1.72 14.81
C ASN A 95 -10.57 -2.98 15.54
N CYS A 96 -11.07 -4.17 15.15
CA CYS A 96 -10.58 -5.44 15.68
C CYS A 96 -9.07 -5.57 15.48
N PHE A 97 -8.59 -5.24 14.28
CA PHE A 97 -7.20 -5.43 13.93
C PHE A 97 -6.28 -4.55 14.78
N ILE A 98 -6.65 -3.28 14.98
CA ILE A 98 -5.90 -2.36 15.83
C ILE A 98 -5.87 -2.87 17.28
N ASP A 99 -7.03 -3.20 17.84
CA ASP A 99 -7.16 -3.66 19.22
C ASP A 99 -6.34 -4.94 19.45
N GLN A 100 -6.47 -5.91 18.55
CA GLN A 100 -5.79 -7.19 18.69
C GLN A 100 -4.29 -7.04 18.46
N THR A 101 -3.85 -6.21 17.52
CA THR A 101 -2.43 -5.97 17.28
C THR A 101 -1.76 -5.31 18.49
N ALA A 102 -2.39 -4.29 19.09
CA ALA A 102 -1.89 -3.68 20.32
C ALA A 102 -1.80 -4.69 21.48
N ALA A 103 -2.83 -5.53 21.63
CA ALA A 103 -2.86 -6.59 22.63
C ALA A 103 -1.73 -7.63 22.44
N GLU A 104 -1.52 -8.12 21.21
CA GLU A 104 -0.45 -9.07 20.87
C GLU A 104 0.95 -8.50 21.12
N PHE A 105 1.11 -7.19 20.92
CA PHE A 105 2.37 -6.49 21.18
C PHE A 105 2.58 -6.19 22.67
N GLY A 106 1.49 -6.21 23.46
CA GLY A 106 1.49 -5.92 24.89
C GLY A 106 1.53 -4.42 25.18
N VAL A 107 0.88 -3.62 24.33
CA VAL A 107 0.81 -2.16 24.45
C VAL A 107 -0.63 -1.67 24.44
N THR A 108 -0.81 -0.41 24.83
CA THR A 108 -2.09 0.29 24.69
C THR A 108 -2.35 0.72 23.25
N ASN A 109 -3.61 0.93 22.88
CA ASN A 109 -3.97 1.47 21.58
C ASN A 109 -3.32 2.84 21.34
N GLU A 110 -3.26 3.70 22.37
CA GLU A 110 -2.60 5.00 22.27
C GLU A 110 -1.12 4.88 21.92
N GLN A 111 -0.40 3.94 22.55
CA GLN A 111 1.00 3.68 22.20
C GLN A 111 1.15 3.13 20.78
N PHE A 112 0.26 2.24 20.37
CA PHE A 112 0.28 1.70 19.02
C PHE A 112 0.00 2.79 17.98
N TYR A 113 -0.96 3.69 18.20
CA TYR A 113 -1.20 4.83 17.33
C TYR A 113 0.00 5.78 17.23
N VAL A 114 0.72 6.01 18.33
CA VAL A 114 1.96 6.81 18.31
C VAL A 114 3.01 6.16 17.41
N TRP A 115 3.10 4.83 17.37
CA TRP A 115 4.02 4.14 16.45
C TRP A 115 3.59 4.28 15.01
N LEU A 116 2.29 4.13 14.71
CA LEU A 116 1.76 4.34 13.36
C LEU A 116 2.03 5.76 12.87
N ASP A 117 1.85 6.77 13.73
CA ASP A 117 2.13 8.16 13.39
C ASP A 117 3.64 8.42 13.15
N GLU A 118 4.53 7.69 13.83
CA GLU A 118 5.98 7.81 13.62
C GLU A 118 6.43 7.08 12.35
N LEU A 119 5.87 5.90 12.07
CA LEU A 119 6.11 5.19 10.81
C LEU A 119 5.66 6.04 9.61
N ASP A 120 4.47 6.65 9.70
CA ASP A 120 3.96 7.59 8.70
C ASP A 120 4.94 8.75 8.43
N ARG A 121 5.67 9.23 9.45
CA ARG A 121 6.69 10.28 9.27
C ARG A 121 7.97 9.75 8.62
N GLN A 122 8.38 8.53 8.96
CA GLN A 122 9.57 7.91 8.38
C GLN A 122 9.37 7.60 6.89
N ASP A 123 8.18 7.13 6.52
CA ASP A 123 7.78 6.90 5.12
C ASP A 123 7.72 8.22 4.35
N ALA A 124 7.08 9.26 4.90
CA ALA A 124 7.05 10.57 4.26
C ALA A 124 8.45 11.19 4.04
N ALA A 125 9.43 10.84 4.88
CA ALA A 125 10.81 11.28 4.73
C ALA A 125 11.62 10.42 3.73
N ASN A 126 11.19 9.19 3.48
CA ASN A 126 11.83 8.23 2.59
C ASN A 126 10.78 7.54 1.71
N PRO A 127 10.16 8.29 0.77
CA PRO A 127 9.12 7.73 -0.09
C PRO A 127 9.67 6.55 -0.89
N ASP A 128 8.81 5.59 -1.17
CA ASP A 128 9.15 4.49 -2.07
C ASP A 128 9.39 5.00 -3.51
N PRO A 129 9.97 4.19 -4.42
CA PRO A 129 10.30 4.65 -5.76
C PRO A 129 9.11 5.18 -6.58
N ILE A 130 7.90 4.65 -6.37
CA ILE A 130 6.69 5.10 -7.06
C ILE A 130 6.20 6.40 -6.43
N GLU A 131 6.11 6.47 -5.11
CA GLU A 131 5.74 7.70 -4.39
C GLU A 131 6.71 8.86 -4.70
N ALA A 132 8.01 8.57 -4.79
CA ALA A 132 9.01 9.57 -5.16
C ALA A 132 8.78 10.09 -6.60
N LEU A 133 8.36 9.23 -7.52
CA LEU A 133 8.00 9.63 -8.88
C LEU A 133 6.72 10.45 -8.92
N ASP A 134 5.70 10.04 -8.20
CA ASP A 134 4.42 10.76 -8.12
C ASP A 134 4.65 12.17 -7.55
N MET A 135 5.46 12.30 -6.49
CA MET A 135 5.86 13.59 -5.94
C MET A 135 6.65 14.46 -6.92
N GLU A 136 7.43 13.87 -7.82
CA GLU A 136 8.16 14.60 -8.88
C GLU A 136 7.21 15.07 -9.97
N MET A 137 6.31 14.20 -10.42
CA MET A 137 5.27 14.50 -11.40
C MET A 137 4.33 15.61 -10.90
N ASP A 138 3.91 15.57 -9.64
CA ASP A 138 3.07 16.60 -9.02
C ASP A 138 3.72 17.97 -9.02
N LYS A 139 5.01 18.06 -8.70
CA LYS A 139 5.77 19.33 -8.76
C LYS A 139 5.84 19.88 -10.18
N ILE A 140 5.98 19.00 -11.18
CA ILE A 140 5.99 19.41 -12.58
C ILE A 140 4.59 19.87 -13.01
N HIS A 141 3.53 19.18 -12.61
CA HIS A 141 2.15 19.61 -12.84
C HIS A 141 1.88 20.99 -12.23
N GLU A 142 2.28 21.22 -10.97
CA GLU A 142 2.16 22.53 -10.33
C GLU A 142 2.91 23.63 -11.09
N ALA A 143 4.13 23.34 -11.57
CA ALA A 143 4.91 24.27 -12.36
C ALA A 143 4.26 24.57 -13.73
N ILE A 144 3.67 23.56 -14.37
CA ILE A 144 2.90 23.72 -15.60
C ILE A 144 1.67 24.60 -15.35
N PHE A 145 0.89 24.33 -14.31
CA PHE A 145 -0.29 25.14 -13.97
C PHE A 145 0.09 26.60 -13.72
N ALA A 146 1.17 26.84 -12.97
CA ALA A 146 1.68 28.20 -12.73
C ALA A 146 2.10 28.94 -14.01
N LEU A 147 2.53 28.22 -15.05
CA LEU A 147 2.80 28.80 -16.37
C LEU A 147 1.49 29.03 -17.15
N GLN A 148 0.59 28.05 -17.17
CA GLN A 148 -0.68 28.12 -17.91
C GLN A 148 -1.63 29.21 -17.37
N ASP A 149 -1.55 29.55 -16.08
CA ASP A 149 -2.31 30.64 -15.47
C ASP A 149 -1.86 32.04 -15.93
N LYS A 150 -0.73 32.14 -16.65
CA LYS A 150 -0.25 33.41 -17.19
C LYS A 150 -1.03 33.80 -18.45
N PRO A 151 -1.42 35.08 -18.59
CA PRO A 151 -2.18 35.53 -19.76
C PRO A 151 -1.38 35.46 -21.06
N GLU A 152 -0.06 35.63 -21.00
CA GLU A 152 0.85 35.47 -22.13
C GLU A 152 2.16 34.83 -21.62
N LEU A 153 2.68 33.89 -22.40
CA LEU A 153 3.97 33.25 -22.14
C LEU A 153 5.05 33.90 -22.99
N THR A 154 6.19 34.20 -22.37
CA THR A 154 7.43 34.51 -23.07
C THR A 154 7.97 33.28 -23.79
N GLN A 155 8.86 33.48 -24.76
CA GLN A 155 9.50 32.37 -25.48
C GLN A 155 10.24 31.40 -24.54
N ALA A 156 10.92 31.93 -23.53
CA ALA A 156 11.61 31.11 -22.52
C ALA A 156 10.63 30.25 -21.70
N GLU A 157 9.44 30.78 -21.39
CA GLU A 157 8.41 30.04 -20.66
C GLU A 157 7.72 28.99 -21.54
N GLN A 158 7.59 29.24 -22.85
CA GLN A 158 7.12 28.22 -23.80
C GLN A 158 8.12 27.05 -23.92
N GLU A 159 9.42 27.35 -23.99
CA GLU A 159 10.47 26.33 -23.97
C GLU A 159 10.48 25.54 -22.66
N GLN A 160 10.27 26.23 -21.53
CA GLN A 160 10.17 25.59 -20.21
C GLN A 160 8.93 24.68 -20.11
N LEU A 161 7.78 25.12 -20.63
CA LEU A 161 6.56 24.31 -20.69
C LEU A 161 6.78 23.03 -21.50
N ALA A 162 7.37 23.14 -22.69
CA ALA A 162 7.67 21.97 -23.53
C ALA A 162 8.65 20.99 -22.85
N ASN A 163 9.62 21.51 -22.09
CA ASN A 163 10.53 20.66 -21.31
C ASN A 163 9.80 19.93 -20.18
N PHE A 164 8.90 20.61 -19.46
CA PHE A 164 8.07 19.97 -18.43
C PHE A 164 7.13 18.90 -19.00
N GLU A 165 6.50 19.14 -20.14
CA GLU A 165 5.67 18.15 -20.83
C GLU A 165 6.49 16.91 -21.23
N GLN A 166 7.71 17.11 -21.76
CA GLN A 166 8.61 16.01 -22.09
C GLN A 166 9.06 15.22 -20.85
N GLN A 167 9.36 15.91 -19.75
CA GLN A 167 9.70 15.25 -18.48
C GLN A 167 8.56 14.40 -17.94
N LEU A 168 7.31 14.88 -18.04
CA LEU A 168 6.14 14.08 -17.62
C LEU A 168 5.97 12.80 -18.45
N ILE A 169 6.28 12.84 -19.75
CA ILE A 169 6.26 11.64 -20.59
C ILE A 169 7.30 10.62 -20.09
N GLU A 170 8.54 11.07 -19.86
CA GLU A 170 9.63 10.20 -19.40
C GLU A 170 9.36 9.61 -18.01
N LEU A 171 8.82 10.43 -17.10
CA LEU A 171 8.42 9.97 -15.77
C LEU A 171 7.24 8.99 -15.84
N GLY A 172 6.26 9.22 -16.73
CA GLY A 172 5.15 8.30 -16.96
C GLY A 172 5.61 6.94 -17.49
N GLU A 173 6.57 6.89 -18.41
CA GLU A 173 7.17 5.64 -18.88
C GLU A 173 7.89 4.91 -17.75
N LYS A 174 8.62 5.64 -16.90
CA LYS A 174 9.30 5.08 -15.74
C LYS A 174 8.33 4.55 -14.68
N GLN A 175 7.24 5.27 -14.42
CA GLN A 175 6.17 4.86 -13.52
C GLN A 175 5.52 3.55 -14.02
N HIS A 176 5.16 3.49 -15.32
CA HIS A 176 4.58 2.30 -15.92
C HIS A 176 5.51 1.08 -15.80
N LYS A 177 6.80 1.27 -16.05
CA LYS A 177 7.79 0.21 -15.91
C LYS A 177 7.88 -0.34 -14.48
N LEU A 178 7.94 0.54 -13.48
CA LEU A 178 8.00 0.12 -12.07
C LEU A 178 6.72 -0.61 -11.66
N GLN A 179 5.55 -0.13 -12.08
CA GLN A 179 4.28 -0.82 -11.84
C GLN A 179 4.25 -2.22 -12.44
N LEU A 180 4.83 -2.41 -13.63
CA LEU A 180 4.93 -3.73 -14.25
C LEU A 180 5.86 -4.66 -13.45
N GLU A 181 7.03 -4.14 -13.02
CA GLU A 181 7.99 -4.90 -12.20
C GLU A 181 7.36 -5.31 -10.85
N GLU A 182 6.58 -4.43 -10.21
CA GLU A 182 5.85 -4.74 -8.97
C GLU A 182 4.74 -5.77 -9.20
N ALA A 183 3.97 -5.64 -10.29
CA ALA A 183 2.91 -6.59 -10.62
C ALA A 183 3.46 -8.00 -10.89
N GLU A 184 4.58 -8.10 -11.61
CA GLU A 184 5.27 -9.37 -11.87
C GLU A 184 5.81 -10.00 -10.57
N ALA A 185 6.41 -9.18 -9.69
CA ALA A 185 6.88 -9.64 -8.39
C ALA A 185 5.74 -10.17 -7.52
N MET A 186 4.62 -9.43 -7.46
CA MET A 186 3.41 -9.86 -6.73
C MET A 186 2.84 -11.16 -7.31
N ALA A 187 2.76 -11.28 -8.64
CA ALA A 187 2.26 -12.50 -9.29
C ALA A 187 3.13 -13.72 -8.97
N ALA A 188 4.47 -13.56 -9.01
CA ALA A 188 5.41 -14.62 -8.67
C ALA A 188 5.31 -15.03 -7.19
N GLU A 189 5.13 -14.07 -6.28
CA GLU A 189 4.92 -14.31 -4.86
C GLU A 189 3.62 -15.07 -4.61
N MET A 190 2.50 -14.63 -5.20
CA MET A 190 1.23 -15.34 -5.14
C MET A 190 1.39 -16.78 -5.63
N GLU A 191 1.99 -16.97 -6.80
CA GLU A 191 2.22 -18.32 -7.35
C GLU A 191 3.04 -19.20 -6.39
N ALA A 192 4.06 -18.64 -5.74
CA ALA A 192 4.87 -19.36 -4.76
C ALA A 192 4.07 -19.74 -3.50
N ILE A 193 3.20 -18.86 -3.01
CA ILE A 193 2.35 -19.11 -1.83
C ILE A 193 1.28 -20.15 -2.15
N PHE A 194 0.58 -20.02 -3.27
CA PHE A 194 -0.51 -20.94 -3.63
C PHE A 194 -0.03 -22.33 -4.05
N LYS A 195 1.23 -22.49 -4.46
CA LYS A 195 1.86 -23.79 -4.76
C LYS A 195 2.48 -24.49 -3.55
N ARG A 196 2.72 -23.79 -2.43
CA ARG A 196 3.17 -24.42 -1.18
C ARG A 196 2.01 -25.26 -0.62
N LYS A 197 2.22 -26.58 -0.56
CA LYS A 197 1.31 -27.56 0.04
C LYS A 197 1.46 -27.61 1.56
#